data_AF-A0A935E248-F1
#
_entry.id   AF-A0A935E248-F1
#
_cell.length_a   1.000
_cell.length_b   1.000
_cell.length_c   1.000
_cell.angle_alpha   90.00
_cell.angle_beta   90.00
_cell.angle_gamma   90.00
#
_symmetry.space_group_name_H-M   'P 1'
#
loop_
_entity.id
_entity.type
_entity.pdbx_description
1 polymer ?
#
loop_
_entity_poly.entity_id
_entity_poly.type
_entity_poly.pdbx_seq_one_letter_code
_entity_poly.pdbx_strand_id
1 'polypeptide(L)'
;MTDMEQTIMLEISTLPERRLADVLAFVRYLKLSIPTEEKDLEERFDNALKSIRARRENEHHRRRHQGGNPRRTGRQIMRVVLDTNIFISSTLGGKLKVIVDEWKAGKFKLIVSEAIAREYLDVINRPKFKIPQIEIVTATEYLLQHAEFVTPEEEIVVIVADPTDNKFLEAAIAGNVNYIVSGDSHLLELGTFRGIPITRAVEFIELLNS
;
A
#
# COMPACT_ATOMS: atom_id res chain seq x y z
N MET A 1 1.80 -31.69 0.77
CA MET A 1 1.22 -30.40 0.38
C MET A 1 -0.27 -30.46 0.57
N THR A 2 -0.89 -29.42 1.11
CA THR A 2 -2.36 -29.31 1.23
C THR A 2 -2.98 -28.99 -0.14
N ASP A 3 -4.27 -29.31 -0.36
CA ASP A 3 -5.01 -28.92 -1.58
C ASP A 3 -4.94 -27.41 -1.86
N MET A 4 -4.81 -26.62 -0.79
CA MET A 4 -4.66 -25.17 -0.83
C MET A 4 -3.30 -24.73 -1.38
N GLU A 5 -2.21 -25.39 -0.98
CA GLU A 5 -0.86 -25.11 -1.50
C GLU A 5 -0.76 -25.43 -2.99
N GLN A 6 -1.44 -26.48 -3.45
CA GLN A 6 -1.49 -26.85 -4.86
C GLN A 6 -2.28 -25.82 -5.68
N THR A 7 -3.42 -25.35 -5.16
CA THR A 7 -4.23 -24.31 -5.81
C THR A 7 -3.47 -22.99 -5.93
N ILE A 8 -2.77 -22.57 -4.86
CA ILE A 8 -1.96 -21.35 -4.85
C ILE A 8 -0.78 -21.47 -5.84
N MET A 9 -0.09 -22.60 -5.85
CA MET A 9 1.02 -22.84 -6.79
C MET A 9 0.54 -22.86 -8.25
N LEU A 10 -0.65 -23.40 -8.51
CA LEU A 10 -1.26 -23.42 -9.83
C LEU A 10 -1.54 -21.98 -10.31
N GLU A 11 -2.14 -21.16 -9.47
CA GLU A 11 -2.51 -19.79 -9.85
C GLU A 11 -1.28 -18.89 -10.03
N ILE A 12 -0.27 -19.05 -9.16
CA ILE A 12 1.02 -18.36 -9.27
C ILE A 12 1.75 -18.76 -10.57
N SER A 13 1.62 -20.02 -11.01
CA SER A 13 2.25 -20.48 -12.26
C SER A 13 1.65 -19.87 -13.54
N THR A 14 0.46 -19.30 -13.45
CA THR A 14 -0.19 -18.58 -14.57
C THR A 14 0.25 -17.11 -14.66
N LEU A 15 0.98 -16.60 -13.66
CA LEU A 15 1.45 -15.22 -13.66
C LEU A 15 2.57 -15.01 -14.69
N PRO A 16 2.60 -13.85 -15.37
CA PRO A 16 3.73 -13.47 -16.21
C PRO A 16 5.04 -13.51 -15.41
N GLU A 17 6.10 -14.08 -15.98
CA GLU A 17 7.41 -14.33 -15.35
C GLU A 17 7.99 -13.10 -14.62
N ARG A 18 7.72 -11.91 -15.15
CA ARG A 18 8.08 -10.60 -14.56
C ARG A 18 7.47 -10.30 -13.19
N ARG A 19 6.41 -11.01 -12.78
CA ARG A 19 5.66 -10.83 -11.51
C ARG A 19 5.82 -12.01 -10.56
N LEU A 20 6.30 -13.15 -11.06
CA LEU A 20 6.41 -14.40 -10.31
C LEU A 20 7.33 -14.28 -9.09
N ALA A 21 8.47 -13.59 -9.24
CA ALA A 21 9.44 -13.41 -8.16
C ALA A 21 8.90 -12.55 -7.01
N ASP A 22 8.21 -11.45 -7.34
CA ASP A 22 7.65 -10.51 -6.36
C ASP A 22 6.50 -11.15 -5.58
N VAL A 23 5.64 -11.90 -6.27
CA VAL A 23 4.52 -12.63 -5.66
C VAL A 23 5.01 -13.80 -4.81
N LEU A 24 6.01 -14.56 -5.27
CA LEU A 24 6.55 -15.67 -4.47
C LEU A 24 7.34 -15.19 -3.24
N ALA A 25 8.06 -14.07 -3.32
CA ALA A 25 8.70 -13.46 -2.15
C ALA A 25 7.64 -13.03 -1.11
N PHE A 26 6.51 -12.55 -1.60
CA PHE A 26 5.40 -12.09 -0.80
C PHE A 26 4.58 -13.23 -0.14
N VAL A 27 4.26 -14.29 -0.89
CA VAL A 27 3.62 -15.51 -0.36
C VAL A 27 4.47 -16.16 0.73
N ARG A 28 5.81 -16.09 0.58
CA ARG A 28 6.76 -16.52 1.61
C ARG A 28 6.77 -15.60 2.85
N TYR A 29 6.65 -14.29 2.67
CA TYR A 29 6.52 -13.33 3.77
C TYR A 29 5.30 -13.58 4.66
N LEU A 30 4.18 -14.01 4.08
CA LEU A 30 2.93 -14.31 4.81
C LEU A 30 3.00 -15.56 5.73
N LYS A 31 4.18 -16.15 5.93
CA LYS A 31 4.38 -17.39 6.72
C LYS A 31 3.45 -18.54 6.32
N LEU A 32 3.01 -18.58 5.06
CA LEU A 32 2.48 -19.80 4.48
C LEU A 32 3.66 -20.77 4.41
N SER A 33 3.57 -21.86 5.18
CA SER A 33 4.66 -22.80 5.49
C SER A 33 5.45 -23.26 4.26
N ILE A 34 6.44 -22.48 3.85
CA ILE A 34 7.52 -22.90 2.97
C ILE A 34 8.78 -22.87 3.84
N PRO A 35 9.33 -24.04 4.20
CA PRO A 35 10.44 -24.11 5.14
C PRO A 35 11.68 -23.48 4.50
N THR A 36 12.12 -22.32 5.01
CA THR A 36 13.48 -21.81 4.78
C THR A 36 13.91 -20.93 5.94
N GLU A 37 15.21 -20.97 6.23
CA GLU A 37 15.86 -20.28 7.35
C GLU A 37 15.69 -18.76 7.21
N GLU A 38 15.34 -18.10 8.32
CA GLU A 38 14.82 -16.73 8.45
C GLU A 38 15.63 -15.64 7.69
N LYS A 39 16.94 -15.86 7.52
CA LYS A 39 17.88 -14.93 6.89
C LYS A 39 17.75 -14.83 5.37
N ASP A 40 17.41 -15.93 4.69
CA ASP A 40 17.24 -15.96 3.22
C ASP A 40 15.91 -15.30 2.80
N LEU A 41 14.89 -15.31 3.67
CA LEU A 41 13.61 -14.65 3.41
C LEU A 41 13.72 -13.13 3.47
N GLU A 42 14.40 -12.59 4.48
CA GLU A 42 14.58 -11.15 4.66
C GLU A 42 15.40 -10.56 3.50
N GLU A 43 16.48 -11.25 3.11
CA GLU A 43 17.30 -10.87 1.96
C GLU A 43 16.52 -10.90 0.63
N ARG A 44 15.63 -11.88 0.44
CA ARG A 44 14.79 -11.97 -0.77
C ARG A 44 13.69 -10.92 -0.80
N PHE A 45 13.11 -10.57 0.35
CA PHE A 45 12.16 -9.47 0.47
C PHE A 45 12.82 -8.13 0.11
N ASP A 46 14.00 -7.87 0.67
CA ASP A 46 14.80 -6.69 0.35
C ASP A 46 15.16 -6.64 -1.14
N ASN A 47 15.51 -7.78 -1.74
CA ASN A 47 15.82 -7.87 -3.17
C ASN A 47 14.59 -7.63 -4.07
N ALA A 48 13.40 -8.13 -3.68
CA ALA A 48 12.16 -7.84 -4.39
C ALA A 48 11.83 -6.35 -4.34
N LEU A 49 11.91 -5.73 -3.15
CA LEU A 49 11.73 -4.28 -2.99
C LEU A 49 12.75 -3.47 -3.80
N LYS A 50 14.04 -3.85 -3.77
CA LYS A 50 15.09 -3.23 -4.60
C LYS A 50 14.76 -3.32 -6.08
N SER A 51 14.26 -4.47 -6.55
CA SER A 51 13.91 -4.64 -7.96
C SER A 51 12.71 -3.77 -8.38
N ILE A 52 11.70 -3.63 -7.51
CA ILE A 52 10.55 -2.75 -7.73
C ILE A 52 11.00 -1.29 -7.76
N ARG A 53 11.87 -0.87 -6.82
CA ARG A 53 12.45 0.49 -6.77
C ARG A 53 13.27 0.78 -8.03
N ALA A 54 14.19 -0.12 -8.41
CA ALA A 54 15.03 0.04 -9.59
C ALA A 54 14.24 0.11 -10.92
N ARG A 55 13.16 -0.68 -11.06
CA ARG A 55 12.25 -0.61 -12.22
C ARG A 55 11.57 0.77 -12.31
N ARG A 56 11.15 1.32 -11.17
CA ARG A 56 10.45 2.62 -11.09
C ARG A 56 11.39 3.82 -11.27
N GLU A 57 12.62 3.74 -10.76
CA GLU A 57 13.66 4.75 -11.00
C GLU A 57 14.05 4.84 -12.49
N ASN A 58 14.13 3.70 -13.19
CA ASN A 58 14.35 3.66 -14.63
C ASN A 58 13.17 4.25 -15.42
N GLU A 59 11.94 4.08 -14.94
CA GLU A 59 10.74 4.70 -15.51
C GLU A 59 10.69 6.22 -15.26
N HIS A 60 11.16 6.67 -14.08
CA HIS A 60 11.31 8.08 -13.73
C HIS A 60 12.46 8.77 -14.48
N HIS A 61 13.60 8.10 -14.69
CA HIS A 61 14.73 8.62 -15.46
C HIS A 61 14.38 8.81 -16.94
N ARG A 62 13.61 7.89 -17.53
CA ARG A 62 13.07 8.05 -18.89
C ARG A 62 12.17 9.28 -19.05
N ARG A 63 11.45 9.68 -17.99
CA ARG A 63 10.62 10.89 -17.97
C ARG A 63 11.44 12.17 -17.78
N ARG A 64 12.60 12.11 -17.13
CA ARG A 64 13.50 13.26 -16.91
C ARG A 64 14.31 13.67 -18.14
N HIS A 65 14.60 12.76 -19.06
CA HIS A 65 15.41 13.05 -20.25
C HIS A 65 14.63 13.61 -21.46
N GLN A 66 13.30 13.71 -21.42
CA GLN A 66 12.55 14.54 -22.38
C GLN A 66 12.41 15.96 -21.83
N GLY A 67 13.42 16.78 -22.10
CA GLY A 67 13.40 18.21 -21.83
C GLY A 67 12.36 18.92 -22.70
N GLY A 68 11.17 19.12 -22.15
CA GLY A 68 10.14 19.97 -22.73
C GLY A 68 9.19 20.38 -21.62
N ASN A 69 9.04 21.69 -21.39
CA ASN A 69 8.08 22.25 -20.44
C ASN A 69 6.68 21.74 -20.82
N PRO A 70 6.06 20.79 -20.09
CA PRO A 70 4.72 20.37 -20.41
C PRO A 70 3.82 21.43 -19.80
N ARG A 71 3.27 22.29 -20.67
CA ARG A 71 2.02 22.99 -20.35
C ARG A 71 1.07 21.94 -19.76
N ARG A 72 0.83 22.02 -18.45
CA ARG A 72 0.09 21.03 -17.68
C ARG A 72 -1.39 21.08 -18.05
N THR A 73 -1.75 20.41 -19.14
CA THR A 73 -3.12 20.03 -19.47
C THR A 73 -3.29 18.55 -19.15
N GLY A 74 -3.50 18.24 -17.87
CA GLY A 74 -3.80 16.91 -17.37
C GLY A 74 -4.13 17.02 -15.88
N ARG A 75 -5.37 16.69 -15.50
CA ARG A 75 -5.80 16.71 -14.09
C ARG A 75 -4.80 15.86 -13.29
N GLN A 76 -4.09 16.46 -12.34
CA GLN A 76 -3.21 15.70 -11.45
C GLN A 76 -4.06 14.68 -10.69
N ILE A 77 -3.69 13.40 -10.78
CA ILE A 77 -4.34 12.33 -10.03
C ILE A 77 -4.02 12.54 -8.55
N MET A 78 -5.07 12.51 -7.72
CA MET A 78 -4.95 12.68 -6.27
C MET A 78 -4.08 11.58 -5.67
N ARG A 79 -3.21 11.91 -4.72
CA ARG A 79 -2.30 10.99 -4.03
C ARG A 79 -2.72 10.92 -2.57
N VAL A 80 -2.88 9.70 -2.05
CA VAL A 80 -3.55 9.50 -0.76
C VAL A 80 -2.84 8.44 0.05
N VAL A 81 -2.59 8.72 1.33
CA VAL A 81 -2.28 7.71 2.34
C VAL A 81 -3.59 7.32 3.03
N LEU A 82 -3.82 6.03 3.17
CA LEU A 82 -4.90 5.53 4.02
C LEU A 82 -4.29 5.06 5.33
N ASP A 83 -5.00 5.28 6.43
CA ASP A 83 -4.79 4.57 7.68
C ASP A 83 -5.17 3.10 7.50
N THR A 84 -4.54 2.22 8.28
CA THR A 84 -4.84 0.79 8.37
C THR A 84 -6.31 0.51 8.64
N ASN A 85 -6.95 1.22 9.58
CA ASN A 85 -8.36 0.97 9.87
C ASN A 85 -9.25 1.27 8.63
N ILE A 86 -8.91 2.28 7.83
CA ILE A 86 -9.63 2.67 6.62
C ILE A 86 -9.37 1.66 5.52
N PHE A 87 -8.11 1.27 5.30
CA PHE A 87 -7.74 0.29 4.28
C PHE A 87 -8.40 -1.07 4.53
N ILE A 88 -8.35 -1.56 5.77
CA ILE A 88 -8.93 -2.86 6.14
C ILE A 88 -10.46 -2.81 6.05
N SER A 89 -11.09 -1.77 6.60
CA SER A 89 -12.55 -1.64 6.54
C SER A 89 -13.06 -1.51 5.11
N SER A 90 -12.37 -0.76 4.26
CA SER A 90 -12.73 -0.62 2.84
C SER A 90 -12.52 -1.91 2.04
N THR A 91 -11.51 -2.71 2.40
CA THR A 91 -11.28 -4.04 1.79
C THR A 91 -12.33 -5.07 2.22
N LEU A 92 -12.76 -5.04 3.48
CA LEU A 92 -13.82 -5.91 4.02
C LEU A 92 -15.22 -5.57 3.50
N GLY A 93 -15.40 -4.38 2.92
CA GLY A 93 -16.65 -3.95 2.31
C GLY A 93 -17.44 -2.92 3.13
N GLY A 94 -18.76 -2.99 3.07
CA GLY A 94 -19.66 -2.05 3.76
C GLY A 94 -19.55 -0.61 3.23
N LYS A 95 -19.75 0.38 4.11
CA LYS A 95 -19.82 1.81 3.74
C LYS A 95 -18.51 2.34 3.13
N LEU A 96 -17.36 1.79 3.53
CA LEU A 96 -16.06 2.25 3.07
C LEU A 96 -15.56 1.55 1.81
N LYS A 97 -16.30 0.55 1.30
CA LYS A 97 -15.95 -0.21 0.10
C LYS A 97 -15.62 0.68 -1.10
N VAL A 98 -16.35 1.77 -1.24
CA VAL A 98 -16.19 2.76 -2.31
C VAL A 98 -14.75 3.29 -2.40
N ILE A 99 -14.00 3.38 -1.29
CA ILE A 99 -12.62 3.87 -1.30
C ILE A 99 -11.71 2.93 -2.12
N VAL A 100 -11.82 1.61 -1.90
CA VAL A 100 -11.04 0.63 -2.70
C VAL A 100 -11.54 0.60 -4.13
N ASP A 101 -12.85 0.70 -4.36
CA ASP A 101 -13.40 0.68 -5.72
C ASP A 101 -12.92 1.89 -6.54
N GLU A 102 -12.86 3.08 -5.94
CA GLU A 102 -12.36 4.29 -6.61
C GLU A 102 -10.84 4.28 -6.79
N TRP A 103 -10.10 3.66 -5.88
CA TRP A 103 -8.68 3.38 -6.11
C TRP A 103 -8.49 2.42 -7.29
N LYS A 104 -9.28 1.34 -7.36
CA LYS A 104 -9.26 0.38 -8.47
C LYS A 104 -9.65 1.02 -9.79
N ALA A 105 -10.56 1.99 -9.78
CA ALA A 105 -10.94 2.80 -10.93
C ALA A 105 -9.88 3.85 -11.32
N GLY A 106 -8.82 4.02 -10.51
CA GLY A 106 -7.72 4.94 -10.78
C GLY A 106 -8.04 6.41 -10.47
N LYS A 107 -9.10 6.72 -9.70
CA LYS A 107 -9.43 8.10 -9.31
C LYS A 107 -8.37 8.73 -8.43
N PHE A 108 -7.65 7.92 -7.66
CA PHE A 108 -6.51 8.35 -6.86
C PHE A 108 -5.42 7.28 -6.84
N LYS A 109 -4.22 7.70 -6.44
CA LYS A 109 -3.06 6.83 -6.22
C LYS A 109 -2.88 6.59 -4.72
N LEU A 110 -2.96 5.33 -4.31
CA LEU A 110 -2.64 4.91 -2.96
C LEU A 110 -1.11 4.95 -2.75
N ILE A 111 -0.67 5.69 -1.75
CA ILE A 111 0.72 5.81 -1.32
C ILE A 111 0.92 4.97 -0.06
N VAL A 112 1.97 4.15 -0.04
CA VAL A 112 2.21 3.19 1.03
C VAL A 112 3.72 3.13 1.29
N SER A 113 4.13 3.16 2.56
CA SER A 113 5.51 2.79 2.94
C SER A 113 5.57 1.31 3.27
N GLU A 114 6.78 0.76 3.37
CA GLU A 114 6.95 -0.63 3.80
C GLU A 114 6.29 -0.90 5.16
N ALA A 115 6.46 0.01 6.13
CA ALA A 115 5.86 -0.10 7.46
C ALA A 115 4.32 -0.16 7.41
N ILE A 116 3.69 0.68 6.58
CA ILE A 116 2.23 0.66 6.39
C ILE A 116 1.78 -0.64 5.72
N ALA A 117 2.48 -1.09 4.68
CA ALA A 117 2.13 -2.34 3.99
C ALA A 117 2.21 -3.53 4.95
N ARG A 118 3.26 -3.62 5.78
CA ARG A 118 3.39 -4.68 6.79
C ARG A 118 2.21 -4.65 7.75
N GLU A 119 1.83 -3.48 8.25
CA GLU A 119 0.69 -3.35 9.16
C GLU A 119 -0.64 -3.78 8.52
N TYR A 120 -0.91 -3.41 7.26
CA TYR A 120 -2.10 -3.88 6.56
C TYR A 120 -2.16 -5.41 6.53
N LEU A 121 -1.03 -6.06 6.28
CA LEU A 121 -0.95 -7.51 6.17
C LEU A 121 -1.07 -8.22 7.50
N ASP A 122 -0.48 -7.65 8.54
CA ASP A 122 -0.61 -8.16 9.89
C ASP A 122 -2.06 -8.05 10.37
N VAL A 123 -2.74 -6.95 10.04
CA VAL A 123 -4.13 -6.73 10.43
C VAL A 123 -5.09 -7.61 9.62
N ILE A 124 -4.97 -7.66 8.30
CA ILE A 124 -5.90 -8.43 7.45
C ILE A 124 -5.83 -9.94 7.74
N ASN A 125 -4.67 -10.44 8.17
CA ASN A 125 -4.48 -11.85 8.57
C ASN A 125 -5.06 -12.22 9.94
N ARG A 126 -5.56 -11.25 10.72
CA ARG A 126 -6.09 -11.56 12.06
C ARG A 126 -7.31 -12.48 11.95
N PRO A 127 -7.35 -13.61 12.69
CA PRO A 127 -8.44 -14.59 12.59
C PRO A 127 -9.85 -14.02 12.80
N LYS A 128 -9.96 -12.91 13.54
CA LYS A 128 -11.23 -12.20 13.79
C LYS A 128 -11.95 -11.75 12.52
N PHE A 129 -11.22 -11.51 11.43
CA PHE A 129 -11.80 -11.06 10.16
C PHE A 129 -12.31 -12.22 9.29
N LYS A 130 -11.90 -13.46 9.59
CA LYS A 130 -12.36 -14.68 8.89
C LYS A 130 -12.27 -14.61 7.36
N ILE A 131 -11.28 -13.87 6.84
CA ILE A 131 -11.04 -13.74 5.40
C ILE A 131 -10.33 -15.01 4.92
N PRO A 132 -10.80 -15.65 3.84
CA PRO A 132 -10.07 -16.75 3.22
C PRO A 132 -8.65 -16.34 2.81
N GLN A 133 -7.66 -17.20 3.05
CA GLN A 133 -6.26 -16.89 2.73
C GLN A 133 -6.03 -16.52 1.26
N ILE A 134 -6.78 -17.14 0.34
CA ILE A 134 -6.72 -16.81 -1.09
C ILE A 134 -7.13 -15.36 -1.39
N GLU A 135 -8.09 -14.82 -0.65
CA GLU A 135 -8.52 -13.42 -0.80
C GLU A 135 -7.47 -12.46 -0.23
N ILE A 136 -6.79 -12.84 0.86
CA ILE A 136 -5.67 -12.06 1.43
C ILE A 136 -4.50 -11.99 0.44
N VAL A 137 -4.15 -13.13 -0.17
CA VAL A 137 -3.12 -13.18 -1.22
C VAL A 137 -3.51 -12.28 -2.39
N THR A 138 -4.73 -12.43 -2.91
CA THR A 138 -5.24 -11.62 -4.04
C THR A 138 -5.24 -10.12 -3.72
N ALA A 139 -5.72 -9.73 -2.53
CA ALA A 139 -5.73 -8.35 -2.10
C ALA A 139 -4.32 -7.77 -1.98
N THR A 140 -3.36 -8.58 -1.53
CA THR A 140 -1.99 -8.11 -1.42
C THR A 140 -1.27 -8.00 -2.76
N GLU A 141 -1.46 -8.98 -3.66
CA GLU A 141 -0.94 -8.87 -5.02
C GLU A 141 -1.45 -7.59 -5.68
N TYR A 142 -2.73 -7.26 -5.46
CA TYR A 142 -3.31 -6.02 -5.95
C TYR A 142 -2.61 -4.80 -5.34
N LEU A 143 -2.37 -4.78 -4.02
CA LEU A 143 -1.63 -3.73 -3.32
C LEU A 143 -0.24 -3.51 -3.91
N LEU A 144 0.56 -4.58 -4.02
CA LEU A 144 1.93 -4.51 -4.54
C LEU A 144 1.99 -3.98 -5.99
N GLN A 145 1.00 -4.35 -6.80
CA GLN A 145 0.95 -3.94 -8.20
C GLN A 145 0.46 -2.51 -8.40
N HIS A 146 -0.51 -2.04 -7.61
CA HIS A 146 -1.25 -0.81 -7.89
C HIS A 146 -0.93 0.35 -6.94
N ALA A 147 -0.40 0.08 -5.73
CA ALA A 147 0.05 1.12 -4.83
C ALA A 147 1.42 1.68 -5.26
N GLU A 148 1.66 2.95 -4.93
CA GLU A 148 2.97 3.55 -5.01
C GLU A 148 3.70 3.36 -3.68
N PHE A 149 4.88 2.75 -3.75
CA PHE A 149 5.70 2.48 -2.59
C PHE A 149 6.73 3.57 -2.43
N VAL A 150 6.77 4.17 -1.24
CA VAL A 150 7.70 5.25 -0.89
C VAL A 150 8.61 4.80 0.26
N THR A 151 9.79 5.38 0.33
CA THR A 151 10.74 5.16 1.44
C THR A 151 10.84 6.47 2.20
N PRO A 152 10.25 6.59 3.39
CA PRO A 152 10.45 7.77 4.21
C PRO A 152 11.92 7.93 4.59
N GLU A 153 12.43 9.14 4.45
CA GLU A 153 13.81 9.52 4.82
C GLU A 153 13.86 10.31 6.13
N GLU A 154 12.70 10.78 6.59
CA GLU A 154 12.54 11.58 7.79
C GLU A 154 11.74 10.77 8.83
N GLU A 155 12.24 10.73 10.06
CA GLU A 155 11.52 10.21 11.22
C GLU A 155 10.67 11.32 11.83
N ILE A 156 9.38 11.06 12.04
CA ILE A 156 8.43 12.03 12.60
C ILE A 156 8.05 11.60 14.02
N VAL A 157 8.12 12.54 14.96
CA VAL A 157 7.73 12.32 16.37
C VAL A 157 6.69 13.36 16.78
N VAL A 158 5.50 13.26 16.19
CA VAL A 158 4.40 14.22 16.40
C VAL A 158 3.29 13.60 17.24
N ILE A 159 2.94 12.35 16.94
CA ILE A 159 1.88 11.62 17.63
C ILE A 159 2.50 10.92 18.82
N VAL A 160 2.61 11.62 19.95
CA VAL A 160 3.27 11.08 21.16
C VAL A 160 2.40 10.00 21.83
N ALA A 161 1.07 10.11 21.72
CA ALA A 161 0.13 9.15 22.31
C ALA A 161 0.17 7.77 21.62
N ASP A 162 0.43 7.76 20.31
CA ASP A 162 0.71 6.56 19.52
C ASP A 162 1.85 6.81 18.53
N PRO A 163 3.11 6.61 18.95
CA PRO A 163 4.26 6.86 18.09
C PRO A 163 4.28 6.01 16.82
N THR A 164 3.56 4.88 16.80
CA THR A 164 3.55 4.01 15.63
C THR A 164 2.83 4.67 14.46
N ASP A 165 1.80 5.49 14.71
CA ASP A 165 1.02 6.17 13.67
C ASP A 165 1.80 7.28 12.94
N ASN A 166 2.97 7.69 13.44
CA ASN A 166 3.82 8.63 12.70
C ASN A 166 4.22 8.09 11.32
N LYS A 167 4.23 6.77 11.12
CA LYS A 167 4.50 6.11 9.83
C LYS A 167 3.60 6.64 8.68
N PHE A 168 2.37 7.06 8.98
CA PHE A 168 1.45 7.62 8.01
C PHE A 168 1.85 9.04 7.59
N LEU A 169 2.32 9.84 8.54
CA LEU A 169 2.85 11.19 8.29
C LEU A 169 4.15 11.13 7.47
N GLU A 170 5.04 10.21 7.83
CA GLU A 170 6.29 9.93 7.13
C GLU A 170 6.06 9.53 5.67
N ALA A 171 5.15 8.58 5.43
CA ALA A 171 4.76 8.18 4.09
C ALA A 171 4.09 9.32 3.30
N ALA A 172 3.29 10.14 3.99
CA ALA A 172 2.61 11.28 3.38
C ALA A 172 3.60 12.31 2.82
N ILE A 173 4.66 12.61 3.57
CA ILE A 173 5.74 13.51 3.14
C ILE A 173 6.54 12.89 1.99
N ALA A 174 7.02 11.65 2.18
CA ALA A 174 7.81 10.96 1.16
C ALA A 174 7.06 10.80 -0.17
N GLY A 175 5.74 10.64 -0.10
CA GLY A 175 4.87 10.49 -1.26
C GLY A 175 4.29 11.78 -1.81
N ASN A 176 4.57 12.95 -1.23
CA ASN A 176 3.97 14.23 -1.61
C ASN A 176 2.44 14.12 -1.81
N VAL A 177 1.76 13.65 -0.76
CA VAL A 177 0.33 13.30 -0.85
C VAL A 177 -0.57 14.51 -0.70
N ASN A 178 -1.77 14.39 -1.25
CA ASN A 178 -2.80 15.41 -1.15
C ASN A 178 -3.65 15.23 0.12
N TYR A 179 -3.84 13.99 0.58
CA TYR A 179 -4.68 13.68 1.74
C TYR A 179 -4.12 12.50 2.52
N ILE A 180 -4.30 12.54 3.84
CA ILE A 180 -4.26 11.37 4.71
C ILE A 180 -5.71 11.09 5.12
N VAL A 181 -6.16 9.86 4.98
CA VAL A 181 -7.52 9.46 5.38
C VAL A 181 -7.43 8.53 6.56
N SER A 182 -7.99 8.93 7.70
CA SER A 182 -7.87 8.19 8.95
C SER A 182 -9.19 8.09 9.71
N GLY A 183 -9.34 7.01 10.47
CA GLY A 183 -10.35 6.85 11.49
C GLY A 183 -9.83 7.10 12.91
N ASP A 184 -8.53 7.27 13.07
CA ASP A 184 -7.85 7.44 14.35
C ASP A 184 -7.97 8.89 14.87
N SER A 185 -8.37 9.06 16.13
CA SER A 185 -8.52 10.37 16.74
C SER A 185 -7.21 11.14 16.85
N HIS A 186 -6.10 10.47 17.15
CA HIS A 186 -4.79 11.10 17.32
C HIS A 186 -4.28 11.69 16.00
N LEU A 187 -4.51 11.00 14.88
CA LEU A 187 -4.24 11.55 13.54
C LEU A 187 -5.19 12.70 13.20
N LEU A 188 -6.49 12.52 13.44
CA LEU A 188 -7.51 13.50 13.08
C LEU A 188 -7.41 14.80 13.89
N GLU A 189 -6.97 14.74 15.15
CA GLU A 189 -6.78 15.91 16.03
C GLU A 189 -5.72 16.87 15.49
N LEU A 190 -4.78 16.40 14.67
CA LEU A 190 -3.81 17.27 14.00
C LEU A 190 -4.49 18.18 12.95
N GLY A 191 -5.58 17.71 12.33
CA GLY A 191 -6.33 18.36 11.26
C GLY A 191 -5.56 18.53 9.94
N THR A 192 -4.37 19.09 10.00
CA THR A 192 -3.42 19.18 8.88
C THR A 192 -2.00 18.90 9.38
N PHE A 193 -1.19 18.24 8.55
CA PHE A 193 0.23 18.04 8.82
C PHE A 193 1.05 18.60 7.66
N ARG A 194 1.84 19.66 7.92
CA ARG A 194 2.67 20.34 6.90
C ARG A 194 1.89 20.73 5.63
N GLY A 195 0.64 21.17 5.80
CA GLY A 195 -0.26 21.53 4.70
C GLY A 195 -0.99 20.35 4.05
N ILE A 196 -0.75 19.12 4.48
CA ILE A 196 -1.47 17.93 4.06
C ILE A 196 -2.71 17.78 4.95
N PRO A 197 -3.94 17.91 4.42
CA PRO A 197 -5.16 17.68 5.18
C PRO A 197 -5.29 16.22 5.62
N ILE A 198 -5.74 16.03 6.85
CA ILE A 198 -6.07 14.72 7.44
C ILE A 198 -7.59 14.67 7.60
N THR A 199 -8.24 13.78 6.84
CA THR A 199 -9.71 13.78 6.70
C THR A 199 -10.31 12.47 7.16
N ARG A 200 -11.57 12.51 7.59
CA ARG A 200 -12.33 11.29 7.85
C ARG A 200 -12.69 10.61 6.53
N ALA A 201 -12.92 9.30 6.59
CA ALA A 201 -13.30 8.53 5.41
C ALA A 201 -14.58 9.04 4.72
N VAL A 202 -15.57 9.52 5.49
CA VAL A 202 -16.83 10.07 4.94
C VAL A 202 -16.56 11.33 4.12
N GLU A 203 -15.78 12.27 4.67
CA GLU A 203 -15.39 13.51 3.98
C GLU A 203 -14.58 13.19 2.71
N PHE A 204 -13.67 12.21 2.81
CA PHE A 204 -12.88 11.79 1.65
C PHE A 204 -13.75 11.18 0.53
N ILE A 205 -14.78 10.41 0.87
CA ILE A 205 -15.72 9.86 -0.12
C ILE A 205 -16.49 10.98 -0.83
N GLU A 206 -16.91 12.03 -0.11
CA GLU A 206 -17.55 13.20 -0.72
C GLU A 206 -16.61 13.91 -1.71
N LEU A 207 -15.32 14.03 -1.37
CA LEU A 207 -14.29 14.58 -2.26
C LEU A 207 -14.11 13.75 -3.55
N LEU A 208 -14.25 12.41 -3.48
CA LEU A 208 -14.13 11.52 -4.65
C LEU A 208 -15.33 11.61 -5.61
N ASN A 209 -16.47 12.12 -5.14
CA ASN A 209 -17.70 12.28 -5.90
C ASN A 209 -17.86 13.68 -6.52
N SER A 210 -16.92 14.60 -6.26
CA SER A 210 -16.92 15.99 -6.74
C SER A 210 -16.11 16.19 -8.02
#